data_AF-A0A969I413-F1
#
_entry.id   AF-A0A969I413-F1
#
_cell.length_a   1.000
_cell.length_b   1.000
_cell.length_c   1.000
_cell.angle_alpha   90.00
_cell.angle_beta   90.00
_cell.angle_gamma   90.00
#
_symmetry.space_group_name_H-M   'P 1'
#
loop_
_entity.id
_entity.type
_entity.pdbx_description
1 polymer ?
#
loop_
_entity_poly.entity_id
_entity_poly.type
_entity_poly.pdbx_seq_one_letter_code
_entity_poly.pdbx_strand_id
1 'polypeptide(L)'
;MTSRFFTRIIRTGLVLLLVLSIVSVAHAQDSAPITVIQSDAEPEFPDSITFSLVAESTAAPITDVQLLYGTTKSESLTIVQATFAPGQQIDATHQLDTQVFHMPVGVELSYRWIIRDSDGNEIETPPQTFDYLDDRFVWNERTSQGVS
;
A
#
# COMPACT_ATOMS: atom_id res chain seq x y z
N MET A 1 56.19 36.45 38.60
CA MET A 1 57.13 35.76 37.69
C MET A 1 57.14 34.31 38.13
N THR A 2 56.18 33.47 37.73
CA THR A 2 56.11 32.59 36.54
C THR A 2 54.85 31.74 36.81
N SER A 3 54.13 31.08 35.91
CA SER A 3 54.05 30.96 34.46
C SER A 3 52.86 30.00 34.26
N ARG A 4 51.73 30.41 33.66
CA ARG A 4 51.37 30.19 32.24
C ARG A 4 51.50 28.76 31.67
N PHE A 5 51.85 27.74 32.46
CA PHE A 5 52.09 26.38 31.94
C PHE A 5 50.94 25.38 32.15
N PHE A 6 50.07 25.55 33.16
CA PHE A 6 49.07 24.52 33.46
C PHE A 6 47.87 24.49 32.50
N THR A 7 47.59 25.58 31.80
CA THR A 7 46.40 25.71 30.92
C THR A 7 46.60 25.09 29.53
N ARG A 8 47.83 24.72 29.15
CA ARG A 8 48.12 24.25 27.78
C ARG A 8 47.81 22.79 27.52
N ILE A 9 47.89 21.91 28.53
CA ILE A 9 47.67 20.46 28.35
C ILE A 9 46.17 20.10 28.37
N ILE A 10 45.36 20.85 29.13
CA ILE A 10 43.90 20.68 29.17
C ILE A 10 43.26 21.16 27.86
N ARG A 11 43.89 22.11 27.16
CA ARG A 11 43.37 22.67 25.89
C ARG A 11 43.54 21.75 24.69
N THR A 12 44.63 20.97 24.60
CA THR A 12 44.84 20.05 23.47
C THR A 12 43.98 18.79 23.57
N GLY A 13 43.72 18.27 24.78
CA GLY A 13 42.77 17.16 24.97
C GLY A 13 41.32 17.55 24.64
N LEU A 14 40.91 18.76 24.98
CA LEU A 14 39.57 19.27 24.70
C LEU A 14 39.34 19.59 23.21
N VAL A 15 40.38 20.02 22.49
CA VAL A 15 40.28 20.25 21.04
C VAL A 15 40.19 18.92 20.27
N LEU A 16 40.88 17.87 20.71
CA LEU A 16 40.79 16.56 20.06
C LEU A 16 39.44 15.86 20.33
N LEU A 17 38.84 16.10 21.50
CA LEU A 17 37.54 15.53 21.86
C LEU A 17 36.35 16.27 21.20
N LEU A 18 36.54 17.53 20.80
CA LEU A 18 35.50 18.33 20.13
C LEU A 18 35.39 18.05 18.62
N VAL A 19 36.44 17.53 17.99
CA VAL A 19 36.45 17.23 16.54
C VAL A 19 35.73 15.91 16.22
N LEU A 20 35.51 15.03 17.21
CA LEU A 20 34.84 13.74 16.99
C LEU A 20 33.30 13.79 17.01
N SER A 21 32.68 14.93 17.33
CA SER A 21 31.24 14.99 17.64
C SER A 21 30.32 15.38 16.48
N ILE A 22 30.80 15.45 15.23
CA ILE A 22 29.98 15.98 14.11
C ILE A 22 29.88 15.03 12.91
N VAL A 23 30.06 13.72 13.10
CA VAL A 23 29.57 12.76 12.09
C VAL A 23 28.07 12.59 12.33
N SER A 24 27.31 13.58 11.89
CA SER A 24 25.88 13.43 11.68
C SER A 24 25.71 12.42 10.56
N VAL A 25 25.46 11.16 10.89
CA VAL A 25 24.98 10.17 9.93
C VAL A 25 23.62 10.70 9.46
N ALA A 26 23.62 11.38 8.32
CA ALA A 26 22.39 11.70 7.62
C ALA A 26 21.79 10.35 7.20
N HIS A 27 20.78 9.89 7.94
CA HIS A 27 19.93 8.81 7.46
C HIS A 27 19.20 9.38 6.24
N ALA A 28 19.67 9.05 5.05
CA ALA A 28 18.87 9.22 3.85
C ALA A 28 17.57 8.46 4.10
N GLN A 29 16.44 9.18 4.12
CA GLN A 29 15.14 8.53 4.06
C GLN A 29 15.04 7.99 2.64
N ASP A 30 15.34 6.71 2.45
CA ASP A 30 14.99 6.00 1.22
C ASP A 30 13.48 6.15 1.06
N SER A 31 13.08 7.08 0.19
CA SER A 31 11.69 7.18 -0.24
C SER A 31 11.43 5.93 -1.05
N ALA A 32 10.40 5.16 -0.69
CA ALA A 32 10.04 3.96 -1.44
C ALA A 32 9.82 4.36 -2.91
N PRO A 33 10.45 3.66 -3.86
CA PRO A 33 10.45 4.09 -5.26
C PRO A 33 9.04 4.11 -5.86
N ILE A 34 8.15 3.21 -5.40
CA ILE A 34 6.76 3.09 -5.84
C ILE A 34 5.83 3.55 -4.72
N THR A 35 4.84 4.38 -5.06
CA THR A 35 3.80 4.89 -4.16
C THR A 35 2.41 4.64 -4.74
N VAL A 36 1.49 4.15 -3.92
CA VAL A 36 0.07 4.04 -4.26
C VAL A 36 -0.65 5.32 -3.87
N ILE A 37 -1.33 5.94 -4.83
CA ILE A 37 -2.12 7.15 -4.66
C ILE A 37 -3.56 6.79 -4.28
N GLN A 38 -4.13 5.77 -4.94
CA GLN A 38 -5.52 5.35 -4.77
C GLN A 38 -5.67 3.85 -5.05
N SER A 39 -6.54 3.17 -4.28
CA SER A 39 -6.87 1.74 -4.46
C SER A 39 -8.30 1.49 -3.99
N ASP A 40 -9.17 1.09 -4.92
CA ASP A 40 -10.61 0.93 -4.71
C ASP A 40 -11.13 -0.38 -5.31
N ALA A 41 -12.24 -0.84 -4.75
CA ALA A 41 -13.05 -1.92 -5.29
C ALA A 41 -14.52 -1.49 -5.27
N GLU A 42 -15.16 -1.51 -6.44
CA GLU A 42 -16.56 -1.11 -6.62
C GLU A 42 -17.39 -2.33 -7.03
N PRO A 43 -18.19 -2.90 -6.11
CA PRO A 43 -19.09 -3.99 -6.42
C PRO A 43 -20.35 -3.51 -7.15
N GLU A 44 -20.73 -4.21 -8.21
CA GLU A 44 -21.97 -4.01 -8.97
C GLU A 44 -22.75 -5.31 -8.96
N PHE A 45 -23.48 -5.60 -7.88
CA PHE A 45 -24.19 -6.87 -7.75
C PHE A 45 -25.39 -6.97 -8.74
N PRO A 46 -25.62 -8.12 -9.40
CA PRO A 46 -24.86 -9.37 -9.33
C PRO A 46 -23.83 -9.53 -10.44
N ASP A 47 -23.47 -8.45 -11.13
CA ASP A 47 -22.86 -8.48 -12.45
C ASP A 47 -21.33 -8.47 -12.39
N SER A 48 -20.74 -7.53 -11.64
CA SER A 48 -19.29 -7.37 -11.65
C SER A 48 -18.72 -6.78 -10.36
N ILE A 49 -17.38 -6.82 -10.25
CA ILE A 49 -16.62 -6.01 -9.30
C ILE A 49 -15.49 -5.34 -10.09
N THR A 50 -15.39 -4.02 -10.01
CA THR A 50 -14.31 -3.26 -10.65
C THR A 50 -13.26 -2.86 -9.63
N PHE A 51 -12.04 -3.35 -9.81
CA PHE A 51 -10.86 -2.98 -9.02
C PHE A 51 -10.08 -1.90 -9.77
N SER A 52 -9.68 -0.84 -9.06
CA SER A 52 -8.92 0.28 -9.63
C SER A 52 -7.73 0.64 -8.75
N LEU A 53 -6.62 1.00 -9.39
CA LEU A 53 -5.37 1.41 -8.73
C LEU A 53 -4.77 2.61 -9.47
N VAL A 54 -4.40 3.64 -8.72
CA VAL A 54 -3.53 4.73 -9.19
C VAL A 54 -2.22 4.65 -8.42
N ALA A 55 -1.11 4.53 -9.14
CA ALA A 55 0.21 4.42 -8.55
C ALA A 55 1.25 5.19 -9.37
N GLU A 56 2.32 5.59 -8.70
CA GLU A 56 3.47 6.24 -9.31
C GLU A 56 4.80 5.60 -8.88
N SER A 57 5.80 5.69 -9.73
CA SER A 57 7.18 5.32 -9.42
C SER A 57 8.12 6.47 -9.76
N THR A 58 9.01 6.76 -8.82
CA THR A 58 10.06 7.78 -8.95
C THR A 58 11.38 7.22 -9.46
N ALA A 59 11.53 5.89 -9.48
CA ALA A 59 12.75 5.22 -9.94
C ALA A 59 12.70 4.87 -11.43
N ALA A 60 11.66 4.14 -11.85
CA ALA A 60 11.52 3.64 -13.21
C ALA A 60 10.05 3.38 -13.59
N PRO A 61 9.70 3.26 -14.88
CA PRO A 61 8.33 2.96 -15.29
C PRO A 61 7.77 1.67 -14.66
N ILE A 62 6.54 1.73 -14.15
CA ILE A 62 5.77 0.57 -13.71
C ILE A 62 5.43 -0.27 -14.94
N THR A 63 5.72 -1.58 -14.87
CA THR A 63 5.59 -2.51 -16.01
C THR A 63 4.82 -3.78 -15.69
N ASP A 64 4.57 -4.07 -14.41
CA ASP A 64 3.74 -5.21 -13.98
C ASP A 64 2.84 -4.79 -12.81
N VAL A 65 1.56 -5.15 -12.90
CA VAL A 65 0.54 -4.87 -11.87
C VAL A 65 -0.37 -6.08 -11.76
N GLN A 66 -0.31 -6.75 -10.62
CA GLN A 66 -1.11 -7.92 -10.33
C GLN A 66 -2.13 -7.62 -9.23
N LEU A 67 -3.36 -8.05 -9.44
CA LEU A 67 -4.39 -8.07 -8.42
C LEU A 67 -4.47 -9.48 -7.82
N LEU A 68 -4.41 -9.55 -6.50
CA LEU A 68 -4.68 -10.76 -5.73
C LEU A 68 -6.00 -10.57 -5.00
N TYR A 69 -6.96 -11.47 -5.18
CA TYR A 69 -8.27 -11.38 -4.52
C TYR A 69 -8.83 -12.74 -4.11
N GLY A 70 -9.69 -12.76 -3.10
CA GLY A 70 -10.38 -13.96 -2.62
C GLY A 70 -11.25 -13.67 -1.40
N THR A 71 -11.93 -14.68 -0.87
CA THR A 71 -12.73 -14.49 0.35
C THR A 71 -11.83 -14.45 1.58
N THR A 72 -12.19 -13.66 2.60
CA THR A 72 -11.41 -13.58 3.86
C THR A 72 -11.36 -14.90 4.63
N LYS A 73 -12.28 -15.83 4.32
CA LYS A 73 -12.37 -17.17 4.92
C LYS A 73 -11.53 -18.23 4.19
N SER A 74 -10.93 -17.89 3.05
CA SER A 74 -10.12 -18.78 2.24
C SER A 74 -8.65 -18.35 2.25
N GLU A 75 -7.74 -19.32 2.34
CA GLU A 75 -6.30 -19.05 2.17
C GLU A 75 -5.89 -18.98 0.68
N SER A 76 -6.79 -19.37 -0.23
CA SER A 76 -6.54 -19.36 -1.67
C SER A 76 -6.98 -18.04 -2.29
N LEU A 77 -6.06 -17.37 -2.97
CA LEU A 77 -6.29 -16.14 -3.71
C LEU A 77 -6.12 -16.37 -5.20
N THR A 78 -6.96 -15.72 -5.99
CA THR A 78 -6.81 -15.63 -7.43
C THR A 78 -5.85 -14.49 -7.75
N ILE A 79 -4.95 -14.72 -8.69
CA ILE A 79 -3.98 -13.73 -9.17
C ILE A 79 -4.29 -13.43 -10.64
N VAL A 80 -4.44 -12.15 -10.96
CA VAL A 80 -4.74 -11.68 -12.32
C VAL A 80 -3.89 -10.47 -12.68
N GLN A 81 -3.63 -10.32 -13.96
CA GLN A 81 -2.95 -9.15 -14.52
C GLN A 81 -3.96 -8.01 -14.71
N ALA A 82 -3.61 -6.83 -14.22
CA ALA A 82 -4.42 -5.63 -14.42
C ALA A 82 -4.18 -5.05 -15.81
N THR A 83 -5.18 -4.34 -16.34
CA THR A 83 -5.06 -3.59 -17.58
C THR A 83 -4.59 -2.17 -17.27
N PHE A 84 -3.47 -1.77 -17.85
CA PHE A 84 -2.90 -0.42 -17.72
C PHE A 84 -1.90 -0.15 -18.85
N ALA A 85 -1.48 1.11 -19.01
CA ALA A 85 -0.37 1.49 -19.88
C ALA A 85 0.91 1.67 -19.02
N PRO A 86 2.04 1.00 -19.35
CA PRO A 86 3.29 1.18 -18.60
C PRO A 86 3.78 2.64 -18.56
N GLY A 87 4.26 3.10 -17.41
CA GLY A 87 4.67 4.49 -17.21
C GLY A 87 5.10 4.78 -15.78
N GLN A 88 5.62 5.99 -15.53
CA GLN A 88 5.96 6.43 -14.16
C GLN A 88 4.73 6.73 -13.31
N GLN A 89 3.58 6.98 -13.93
CA GLN A 89 2.29 7.07 -13.28
C GLN A 89 1.32 6.25 -14.10
N ILE A 90 0.49 5.46 -13.43
CA ILE A 90 -0.43 4.53 -14.07
C ILE A 90 -1.82 4.62 -13.45
N ASP A 91 -2.80 4.27 -14.27
CA ASP A 91 -4.15 3.94 -13.86
C ASP A 91 -4.40 2.48 -14.30
N ALA A 92 -4.52 1.58 -13.33
CA ALA A 92 -4.72 0.16 -13.56
C ALA A 92 -6.12 -0.28 -13.15
N THR A 93 -6.71 -1.18 -13.95
CA THR A 93 -8.06 -1.69 -13.73
C THR A 93 -8.15 -3.19 -13.95
N HIS A 94 -9.03 -3.84 -13.18
CA HIS A 94 -9.45 -5.21 -13.44
C HIS A 94 -10.94 -5.34 -13.14
N GLN A 95 -11.71 -5.90 -14.08
CA GLN A 95 -13.12 -6.19 -13.89
C GLN A 95 -13.32 -7.70 -13.71
N LEU A 96 -13.88 -8.08 -12.57
CA LEU A 96 -14.28 -9.44 -12.28
C LEU A 96 -15.77 -9.61 -12.64
N ASP A 97 -16.06 -10.50 -13.58
CA ASP A 97 -17.44 -10.95 -13.86
C ASP A 97 -17.88 -11.95 -12.78
N THR A 98 -18.75 -11.52 -11.88
CA THR A 98 -19.15 -12.33 -10.72
C THR A 98 -20.17 -13.41 -11.07
N GLN A 99 -20.84 -13.29 -12.23
CA GLN A 99 -21.77 -14.30 -12.73
C GLN A 99 -21.02 -15.51 -13.29
N VAL A 100 -19.94 -15.27 -14.03
CA VAL A 100 -19.08 -16.33 -14.60
C VAL A 100 -18.35 -17.08 -13.50
N PHE A 101 -17.85 -16.37 -12.48
CA PHE A 101 -17.07 -16.96 -11.38
C PHE A 101 -17.94 -17.45 -10.20
N HIS A 102 -19.27 -17.35 -10.31
CA HIS A 102 -20.23 -17.77 -9.27
C HIS A 102 -19.85 -17.28 -7.87
N MET A 103 -19.53 -15.99 -7.76
CA MET A 103 -19.12 -15.40 -6.49
C MET A 103 -20.26 -15.52 -5.46
N PRO A 104 -20.03 -16.13 -4.29
CA PRO A 104 -21.07 -16.25 -3.28
C PRO A 104 -21.48 -14.87 -2.75
N VAL A 105 -22.79 -14.64 -2.62
CA VAL A 105 -23.34 -13.43 -1.98
C VAL A 105 -23.18 -13.49 -0.46
N GLY A 106 -23.04 -12.33 0.18
CA GLY A 106 -22.94 -12.24 1.64
C GLY A 106 -21.56 -12.64 2.17
N VAL A 107 -20.53 -12.51 1.35
CA VAL A 107 -19.15 -12.77 1.74
C VAL A 107 -18.34 -11.49 1.80
N GLU A 108 -17.38 -11.48 2.71
CA GLU A 108 -16.32 -10.47 2.73
C GLU A 108 -15.19 -10.93 1.80
N LEU A 109 -14.84 -10.08 0.85
CA LEU A 109 -13.71 -10.25 -0.04
C LEU A 109 -12.51 -9.48 0.51
N SER A 110 -11.32 -10.02 0.26
CA SER A 110 -10.06 -9.32 0.43
C SER A 110 -9.33 -9.23 -0.89
N TYR A 111 -8.66 -8.11 -1.11
CA TYR A 111 -7.76 -7.93 -2.24
C TYR A 111 -6.52 -7.13 -1.85
N ARG A 112 -5.48 -7.25 -2.68
CA ARG A 112 -4.26 -6.43 -2.64
C ARG A 112 -3.56 -6.43 -3.99
N TRP A 113 -2.63 -5.51 -4.16
CA TRP A 113 -1.85 -5.35 -5.39
C TRP A 113 -0.40 -5.72 -5.18
N ILE A 114 0.21 -6.32 -6.21
CA ILE A 114 1.67 -6.39 -6.38
C ILE A 114 2.01 -5.50 -7.57
N ILE A 115 2.94 -4.57 -7.36
CA ILE A 115 3.32 -3.56 -8.36
C ILE A 115 4.83 -3.61 -8.53
N ARG A 116 5.29 -3.74 -9.78
CA ARG A 116 6.72 -3.79 -10.10
C ARG A 116 7.10 -2.84 -11.23
N ASP A 117 8.23 -2.16 -11.06
CA ASP A 117 8.83 -1.31 -12.09
C ASP A 117 9.91 -2.04 -12.92
N SER A 118 10.39 -1.36 -13.97
CA SER A 118 11.38 -1.94 -14.88
C SER A 118 12.78 -2.11 -14.27
N ASP A 119 13.06 -1.47 -13.13
CA ASP A 119 14.31 -1.63 -12.39
C ASP A 119 14.22 -2.79 -11.38
N GLY A 120 13.04 -3.41 -11.26
CA GLY A 120 12.78 -4.54 -10.39
C GLY A 120 12.38 -4.15 -8.97
N ASN A 121 12.10 -2.86 -8.70
CA ASN A 121 11.50 -2.46 -7.45
C ASN A 121 10.08 -3.02 -7.39
N GLU A 122 9.69 -3.54 -6.23
CA GLU A 122 8.39 -4.15 -6.02
C GLU A 122 7.80 -3.70 -4.68
N ILE A 123 6.49 -3.48 -4.68
CA ILE A 123 5.70 -3.33 -3.46
C ILE A 123 4.49 -4.25 -3.51
N GLU A 124 4.07 -4.68 -2.32
CA GLU A 124 2.77 -5.33 -2.09
C GLU A 124 1.94 -4.42 -1.20
N THR A 125 0.70 -4.12 -1.59
CA THR A 125 -0.17 -3.28 -0.76
C THR A 125 -0.69 -4.07 0.43
N PRO A 126 -0.99 -3.40 1.57
CA PRO A 126 -1.76 -4.02 2.63
C PRO A 126 -3.09 -4.57 2.08
N PRO A 127 -3.61 -5.70 2.62
CA PRO A 127 -4.92 -6.20 2.24
C PRO A 127 -6.02 -5.19 2.58
N GLN A 128 -6.92 -4.97 1.62
CA GLN A 128 -8.18 -4.27 1.80
C GLN A 128 -9.33 -5.28 1.78
N THR A 129 -10.44 -4.96 2.46
CA THR A 129 -11.65 -5.80 2.47
C THR A 129 -12.89 -5.01 2.12
N PHE A 130 -13.90 -5.70 1.58
CA PHE A 130 -15.23 -5.16 1.32
C PHE A 130 -16.26 -6.29 1.28
N ASP A 131 -17.52 -5.97 1.59
CA ASP A 131 -18.62 -6.93 1.55
C ASP A 131 -19.24 -6.99 0.14
N TYR A 132 -19.44 -8.21 -0.37
CA TYR A 132 -20.18 -8.46 -1.61
C TYR A 132 -21.63 -8.85 -1.28
N LEU A 133 -22.52 -7.86 -1.18
CA LEU A 133 -23.91 -8.00 -0.74
C LEU A 133 -24.91 -7.84 -1.89
N ASP A 134 -26.11 -8.40 -1.74
CA ASP A 134 -27.24 -8.10 -2.62
C ASP A 134 -27.81 -6.73 -2.23
N ASP A 135 -27.38 -5.70 -2.96
CA ASP A 135 -27.80 -4.31 -2.78
C ASP A 135 -29.09 -3.96 -3.54
N ARG A 136 -29.63 -4.89 -4.33
CA ARG A 136 -30.91 -4.72 -5.05
C ARG A 136 -32.09 -4.56 -4.10
N PHE A 137 -31.91 -4.96 -2.84
CA PHE A 137 -32.89 -4.78 -1.78
C PHE A 137 -32.32 -3.86 -0.70
N VAL A 138 -32.88 -2.65 -0.58
CA VAL A 138 -32.65 -1.80 0.60
C VAL A 138 -33.33 -2.48 1.79
N TRP A 139 -32.55 -3.20 2.60
CA TRP A 139 -33.03 -3.76 3.87
C TRP A 139 -33.28 -2.61 4.84
N ASN A 140 -34.50 -2.06 4.81
CA ASN A 140 -34.99 -1.22 5.89
C ASN A 140 -35.16 -2.12 7.11
N GLU A 141 -34.24 -2.01 8.05
CA GLU A 141 -34.30 -2.64 9.36
C GLU A 141 -35.64 -2.27 10.00
N ARG A 142 -36.62 -3.18 9.94
CA ARG A 142 -37.86 -3.00 10.68
C ARG A 142 -37.52 -3.24 12.13
N THR A 143 -37.26 -2.17 12.87
CA THR A 143 -37.31 -2.19 14.33
C THR A 143 -38.69 -2.71 14.73
N SER A 144 -38.77 -4.00 15.06
CA SER A 144 -39.94 -4.55 15.72
C SER A 144 -39.95 -3.95 17.12
N GLN A 145 -40.62 -2.81 17.29
CA GLN A 145 -41.07 -2.39 18.61
C GLN A 145 -42.02 -3.47 19.09
N GLY A 146 -41.52 -4.33 19.99
CA GLY A 146 -42.34 -5.28 20.71
C GLY A 146 -43.49 -4.52 21.38
N VAL A 147 -44.69 -4.81 20.91
CA VAL A 147 -45.94 -4.46 21.60
C VAL A 147 -46.01 -5.26 22.91
N SER A 148 -46.52 -4.58 23.94
CA SER A 148 -46.54 -4.90 25.37
C SER A 148 -46.95 -6.31 25.78
#